data_AF-A0A382L944-F1
#
_entry.id   AF-A0A382L944-F1
#
_cell.length_a   1.000
_cell.length_b   1.000
_cell.length_c   1.000
_cell.angle_alpha   90.00
_cell.angle_beta   90.00
_cell.angle_gamma   90.00
#
_symmetry.space_group_name_H-M   'P 1'
#
loop_
_entity.id
_entity.type
_entity.pdbx_description
1 polymer ?
#
loop_
_entity_poly.entity_id
_entity_poly.type
_entity_poly.pdbx_seq_one_letter_code
_entity_poly.pdbx_strand_id
1 'polypeptide(L)'
;VLGQTRAKQFFHQDAKRNKVIPILIHGDAAFAGQGIVAECFAMSGLKGHNTGGTIHIIVNNQIGFTTSPRFARSSPYPSDLGKVIESPILHCNGDDPEAVVHCAKIAIEFRQKFNKDVVIDMICYRRFGHNEGDEPSFTQPLMYKKIRQHPTTLNVYGNKLIKENVITQEEFDKMKKEFKNLLDEQFKTAKDYKPKIEWYEGTWSRYKPEKGKDKRGKSGVDLNKLIKISEKINNIPPEINLHKTIGKILDLRKKSVLKKKGIDWGTAEALAFGSLLEEGYPVRLVGQDSGRGTFSQRHSVLRNQVDNSRYIPLNNISNKQKNFEPVDSFLSELAVLGFEYGYSLVEPGTLTIWEAQFGDFANGAQVIIDQFIASGERKWSRASGLVMLLPHGYEGQGPEHSSGRL
;
A
#
# COMPACT_ATOMS: atom_id res chain seq x y z
N VAL A 1 3.25 2.12 1.13
CA VAL A 1 2.61 3.33 1.74
C VAL A 1 1.09 3.20 1.78
N LEU A 2 0.39 3.09 0.64
CA LEU A 2 -1.09 3.07 0.61
C LEU A 2 -1.71 2.02 1.53
N GLY A 3 -1.24 0.76 1.47
CA GLY A 3 -1.72 -0.28 2.38
C GLY A 3 -1.41 -0.03 3.85
N GLN A 4 -0.24 0.53 4.15
CA GLN A 4 0.13 0.92 5.51
C GLN A 4 -0.80 2.02 6.05
N THR A 5 -1.13 3.00 5.22
CA THR A 5 -2.13 4.04 5.53
C THR A 5 -3.49 3.41 5.78
N ARG A 6 -3.97 2.51 4.91
CA ARG A 6 -5.26 1.84 5.06
C ARG A 6 -5.35 1.04 6.36
N ALA A 7 -4.30 0.31 6.73
CA ALA A 7 -4.22 -0.41 7.99
C ALA A 7 -4.25 0.55 9.18
N LYS A 8 -3.44 1.62 9.15
CA LYS A 8 -3.45 2.66 10.20
C LYS A 8 -4.84 3.29 10.34
N GLN A 9 -5.53 3.59 9.24
CA GLN A 9 -6.91 4.10 9.27
C GLN A 9 -7.87 3.13 9.96
N PHE A 10 -7.74 1.82 9.68
CA PHE A 10 -8.55 0.80 10.35
C PHE A 10 -8.31 0.80 11.86
N PHE A 11 -7.05 0.70 12.31
CA PHE A 11 -6.72 0.61 13.75
C PHE A 11 -6.95 1.92 14.52
N HIS A 12 -6.87 3.08 13.87
CA HIS A 12 -7.21 4.38 14.46
C HIS A 12 -8.70 4.72 14.36
N GLN A 13 -9.53 3.79 13.87
CA GLN A 13 -10.98 3.98 13.69
C GLN A 13 -11.29 5.22 12.83
N ASP A 14 -10.44 5.50 11.85
CA ASP A 14 -10.53 6.63 10.94
C ASP A 14 -11.43 6.30 9.74
N ALA A 15 -12.69 5.99 10.00
CA ALA A 15 -13.65 5.62 8.95
C ALA A 15 -13.87 6.73 7.92
N LYS A 16 -13.77 7.99 8.36
CA LYS A 16 -13.81 9.19 7.49
C LYS A 16 -12.51 9.42 6.73
N ARG A 17 -11.41 8.74 7.12
CA ARG A 17 -10.09 8.80 6.48
C ARG A 17 -9.44 10.19 6.50
N ASN A 18 -9.71 10.97 7.54
CA ASN A 18 -9.26 12.37 7.66
C ASN A 18 -8.10 12.57 8.66
N LYS A 19 -7.69 11.50 9.37
CA LYS A 19 -6.61 11.54 10.37
C LYS A 19 -5.30 10.97 9.85
N VAL A 20 -5.35 9.94 9.01
CA VAL A 20 -4.16 9.31 8.42
C VAL A 20 -4.17 9.52 6.91
N ILE A 21 -3.21 10.30 6.41
CA ILE A 21 -3.18 10.77 5.02
C ILE A 21 -1.91 10.24 4.34
N PRO A 22 -2.01 9.55 3.20
CA PRO A 22 -0.85 9.14 2.43
C PRO A 22 -0.31 10.32 1.60
N ILE A 23 1.01 10.47 1.61
CA ILE A 23 1.75 11.35 0.71
C ILE A 23 2.70 10.47 -0.10
N LEU A 24 2.72 10.65 -1.42
CA LEU A 24 3.64 9.96 -2.33
C LEU A 24 4.47 10.98 -3.09
N ILE A 25 5.79 10.81 -3.09
CA ILE A 25 6.73 11.67 -3.80
C ILE A 25 7.32 10.89 -4.96
N HIS A 26 7.36 11.51 -6.13
CA HIS A 26 7.73 10.88 -7.39
C HIS A 26 8.74 11.72 -8.17
N GLY A 27 9.55 11.10 -9.02
CA GLY A 27 10.23 11.78 -10.13
C GLY A 27 9.32 11.81 -11.36
N ASP A 28 9.46 12.82 -12.22
CA ASP A 28 8.63 13.00 -13.43
C ASP A 28 8.65 11.81 -14.38
N ALA A 29 9.85 11.29 -14.69
CA ALA A 29 9.99 10.17 -15.62
C ALA A 29 9.41 8.87 -15.05
N ALA A 30 9.66 8.59 -13.77
CA ALA A 30 9.14 7.39 -13.11
C ALA A 30 7.62 7.43 -12.96
N PHE A 31 7.06 8.58 -12.60
CA PHE A 31 5.62 8.77 -12.46
C PHE A 31 4.88 8.50 -13.78
N ALA A 32 5.42 8.97 -14.90
CA ALA A 32 4.82 8.80 -16.21
C ALA A 32 5.05 7.40 -16.82
N GLY A 33 6.17 6.74 -16.49
CA GLY A 33 6.60 5.50 -17.15
C GLY A 33 6.30 4.19 -16.41
N GLN A 34 6.07 4.22 -15.09
CA GLN A 34 5.87 2.99 -14.31
C GLN A 34 4.39 2.63 -14.18
N GLY A 35 4.00 1.46 -14.71
CA GLY A 35 2.60 0.98 -14.73
C GLY A 35 1.93 0.88 -13.35
N ILE A 36 2.71 0.59 -12.30
CA ILE A 36 2.21 0.52 -10.92
C ILE A 36 1.57 1.85 -10.44
N VAL A 37 1.98 2.99 -11.00
CA VAL A 37 1.40 4.29 -10.65
C VAL A 37 -0.06 4.35 -11.13
N ALA A 38 -0.33 3.87 -12.34
CA ALA A 38 -1.68 3.78 -12.90
C ALA A 38 -2.54 2.81 -12.08
N GLU A 39 -1.99 1.64 -11.72
CA GLU A 39 -2.66 0.66 -10.86
C GLU A 39 -3.01 1.26 -9.48
N CYS A 40 -2.12 2.07 -8.90
CA CYS A 40 -2.40 2.76 -7.63
C CYS A 40 -3.53 3.78 -7.75
N PHE A 41 -3.60 4.55 -8.84
CA PHE A 41 -4.73 5.43 -9.10
C PHE A 41 -6.04 4.65 -9.27
N ALA A 42 -6.02 3.54 -10.01
CA ALA A 42 -7.18 2.67 -10.20
C ALA A 42 -7.74 2.12 -8.86
N MET A 43 -6.87 1.90 -7.87
CA MET A 43 -7.29 1.47 -6.52
C MET A 43 -7.91 2.58 -5.65
N SER A 44 -7.60 3.85 -5.91
CA SER A 44 -7.92 4.97 -5.00
C SER A 44 -9.38 5.04 -4.55
N GLY A 45 -10.32 4.74 -5.46
CA GLY A 45 -11.77 4.74 -5.20
C GLY A 45 -12.34 3.41 -4.71
N LEU A 46 -11.61 2.30 -4.82
CA LEU A 46 -12.14 0.95 -4.55
C LEU A 46 -12.27 0.70 -3.04
N LYS A 47 -13.44 0.25 -2.57
CA LYS A 47 -13.78 0.13 -1.13
C LYS A 47 -12.69 -0.56 -0.28
N GLY A 48 -12.09 -1.65 -0.76
CA GLY A 48 -11.07 -2.42 -0.05
C GLY A 48 -9.67 -1.81 -0.01
N HIS A 49 -9.38 -0.84 -0.89
CA HIS A 49 -8.07 -0.19 -1.05
C HIS A 49 -8.12 1.32 -0.83
N ASN A 50 -9.32 1.91 -0.74
CA ASN A 50 -9.52 3.35 -0.61
C ASN A 50 -8.93 3.90 0.69
N THR A 51 -8.03 4.87 0.55
CA THR A 51 -7.33 5.60 1.62
C THR A 51 -7.82 7.05 1.80
N GLY A 52 -8.91 7.43 1.13
CA GLY A 52 -9.56 8.74 1.26
C GLY A 52 -8.82 9.85 0.52
N GLY A 53 -8.17 9.52 -0.58
CA GLY A 53 -7.36 10.44 -1.35
C GLY A 53 -5.90 10.48 -0.91
N THR A 54 -5.00 10.42 -1.89
CA THR A 54 -3.55 10.54 -1.75
C THR A 54 -3.06 11.88 -2.28
N ILE A 55 -2.12 12.51 -1.58
CA ILE A 55 -1.43 13.70 -2.09
C ILE A 55 -0.17 13.23 -2.82
N HIS A 56 -0.12 13.47 -4.12
CA HIS A 56 1.03 13.15 -4.98
C HIS A 56 1.85 14.42 -5.21
N ILE A 57 3.16 14.32 -5.00
CA ILE A 57 4.10 15.40 -5.30
C ILE A 57 5.07 14.87 -6.34
N ILE A 58 5.06 15.45 -7.53
CA ILE A 58 6.02 15.16 -8.59
C ILE A 58 7.13 16.19 -8.50
N VAL A 59 8.36 15.74 -8.23
CA VAL A 59 9.57 16.55 -8.36
C VAL A 59 9.94 16.54 -9.83
N ASN A 60 9.34 17.44 -10.59
CA ASN A 60 9.50 17.53 -12.03
C ASN A 60 10.72 18.37 -12.38
N ASN A 61 11.89 17.75 -12.26
CA ASN A 61 13.18 18.35 -12.61
C ASN A 61 13.44 18.35 -14.13
N GLN A 62 12.46 17.89 -14.92
CA GLN A 62 12.45 17.86 -16.38
C GLN A 62 13.50 16.95 -17.01
N ILE A 63 13.95 15.91 -16.29
CA ILE A 63 14.95 14.95 -16.79
C ILE A 63 14.99 13.64 -15.98
N GLY A 64 14.78 12.51 -16.65
CA GLY A 64 14.99 11.16 -16.08
C GLY A 64 16.35 10.61 -16.48
N PHE A 65 17.31 10.53 -15.55
CA PHE A 65 18.72 10.19 -15.87
C PHE A 65 19.30 11.14 -16.94
N THR A 66 19.37 10.72 -18.21
CA THR A 66 19.77 11.47 -19.40
C THR A 66 18.61 11.63 -20.40
N THR A 67 17.41 11.16 -20.08
CA THR A 67 16.25 11.16 -20.96
C THR A 67 15.43 12.45 -20.75
N SER A 68 15.27 13.23 -21.83
CA SER A 68 14.43 14.42 -21.81
C SER A 68 12.92 14.08 -21.83
N PRO A 69 12.04 14.94 -21.29
CA PRO A 69 10.59 14.76 -21.23
C PRO A 69 9.92 14.24 -22.50
N ARG A 70 10.29 14.79 -23.68
CA ARG A 70 9.77 14.39 -24.99
C ARG A 70 10.03 12.93 -25.37
N PHE A 71 10.96 12.25 -24.69
CA PHE A 71 11.29 10.84 -24.88
C PHE A 71 10.85 9.96 -23.71
N ALA A 72 10.31 10.56 -22.63
CA ALA A 72 9.91 9.85 -21.42
C ALA A 72 8.40 9.61 -21.33
N ARG A 73 7.59 10.34 -22.12
CA ARG A 73 6.12 10.28 -22.08
C ARG A 73 5.48 10.77 -23.37
N SER A 74 4.24 10.36 -23.60
CA SER A 74 3.45 10.68 -24.79
C SER A 74 2.44 11.83 -24.58
N SER A 75 2.52 12.53 -23.45
CA SER A 75 1.64 13.65 -23.11
C SER A 75 2.47 14.84 -22.57
N PRO A 76 1.90 16.07 -22.56
CA PRO A 76 2.65 17.25 -22.15
C PRO A 76 3.19 17.17 -20.71
N TYR A 77 2.41 16.65 -19.77
CA TYR A 77 2.74 16.66 -18.35
C TYR A 77 2.91 15.24 -17.79
N PRO A 78 3.89 15.00 -16.89
CA PRO A 78 3.96 13.72 -16.20
C PRO A 78 2.70 13.46 -15.36
N SER A 79 2.09 14.52 -14.82
CA SER A 79 0.87 14.47 -14.03
C SER A 79 -0.38 14.03 -14.79
N ASP A 80 -0.34 13.94 -16.13
CA ASP A 80 -1.50 13.53 -16.94
C ASP A 80 -2.05 12.15 -16.56
N LEU A 81 -1.22 11.29 -15.95
CA LEU A 81 -1.68 10.00 -15.42
C LEU A 81 -2.76 10.16 -14.32
N GLY A 82 -2.75 11.27 -13.58
CA GLY A 82 -3.80 11.58 -12.60
C GLY A 82 -5.19 11.81 -13.22
N LYS A 83 -5.25 12.10 -14.53
CA LYS A 83 -6.51 12.29 -15.25
C LYS A 83 -7.33 11.01 -15.39
N VAL A 84 -6.71 9.83 -15.27
CA VAL A 84 -7.39 8.51 -15.33
C VAL A 84 -8.52 8.40 -14.30
N ILE A 85 -8.43 9.11 -13.18
CA ILE A 85 -9.45 9.16 -12.12
C ILE A 85 -9.99 10.57 -11.87
N GLU A 86 -9.78 11.48 -12.83
CA GLU A 86 -10.22 12.88 -12.74
C GLU A 86 -9.67 13.63 -11.51
N SER A 87 -8.44 13.32 -11.08
CA SER A 87 -7.78 14.05 -9.99
C SER A 87 -7.44 15.47 -10.41
N PRO A 88 -7.61 16.48 -9.54
CA PRO A 88 -7.06 17.82 -9.79
C PRO A 88 -5.54 17.77 -9.83
N ILE A 89 -4.99 18.58 -10.74
CA ILE A 89 -3.55 18.72 -10.96
C ILE A 89 -3.19 20.19 -10.78
N LEU A 90 -2.26 20.46 -9.87
CA LEU A 90 -1.75 21.78 -9.57
C LEU A 90 -0.31 21.86 -10.06
N HIS A 91 -0.07 22.65 -11.11
CA HIS A 91 1.29 22.93 -11.58
C HIS A 91 1.83 24.17 -10.86
N CYS A 92 3.02 24.08 -10.28
CA CYS A 92 3.68 25.21 -9.64
C CYS A 92 5.15 25.31 -10.04
N ASN A 93 5.65 26.54 -10.07
CA ASN A 93 7.06 26.82 -10.33
C ASN A 93 7.85 26.61 -9.03
N GLY A 94 8.82 25.70 -9.05
CA GLY A 94 9.68 25.41 -7.90
C GLY A 94 10.57 26.58 -7.48
N ASP A 95 10.80 27.58 -8.35
CA ASP A 95 11.50 28.82 -7.99
C ASP A 95 10.60 29.87 -7.31
N ASP A 96 9.30 29.57 -7.12
CA ASP A 96 8.37 30.35 -6.32
C ASP A 96 7.88 29.53 -5.11
N PRO A 97 8.63 29.54 -3.98
CA PRO A 97 8.26 28.77 -2.79
C PRO A 97 6.89 29.13 -2.20
N GLU A 98 6.43 30.38 -2.35
CA GLU A 98 5.11 30.80 -1.87
C GLU A 98 4.00 30.12 -2.67
N ALA A 99 4.14 30.08 -4.01
CA ALA A 99 3.21 29.36 -4.87
C ALA A 99 3.20 27.85 -4.59
N VAL A 100 4.37 27.24 -4.33
CA VAL A 100 4.46 25.81 -3.94
C VAL A 100 3.68 25.56 -2.65
N VAL A 101 3.87 26.40 -1.62
CA VAL A 101 3.12 26.31 -0.36
C VAL A 101 1.62 26.52 -0.59
N HIS A 102 1.24 27.45 -1.47
CA HIS A 102 -0.17 27.68 -1.81
C HIS A 102 -0.80 26.45 -2.48
N CYS A 103 -0.12 25.82 -3.45
CA CYS A 103 -0.59 24.57 -4.05
C CYS A 103 -0.69 23.44 -3.02
N ALA A 104 0.25 23.34 -2.09
CA ALA A 104 0.17 22.36 -1.00
C ALA A 104 -1.06 22.58 -0.10
N LYS A 105 -1.41 23.83 0.21
CA LYS A 105 -2.63 24.20 0.95
C LYS A 105 -3.90 23.79 0.19
N ILE A 106 -4.00 24.14 -1.10
CA ILE A 106 -5.14 23.74 -1.94
C ILE A 106 -5.25 22.21 -1.99
N ALA A 107 -4.14 21.50 -2.14
CA ALA A 107 -4.13 20.05 -2.23
C ALA A 107 -4.66 19.39 -0.94
N ILE A 108 -4.19 19.82 0.24
CA ILE A 108 -4.68 19.25 1.50
C ILE A 108 -6.16 19.62 1.74
N GLU A 109 -6.58 20.84 1.43
CA GLU A 109 -7.98 21.27 1.56
C GLU A 109 -8.91 20.48 0.62
N PHE A 110 -8.53 20.33 -0.65
CA PHE A 110 -9.26 19.51 -1.61
C PHE A 110 -9.38 18.06 -1.12
N ARG A 111 -8.25 17.45 -0.74
CA ARG A 111 -8.24 16.06 -0.27
C ARG A 111 -9.11 15.88 0.97
N GLN A 112 -9.06 16.79 1.93
CA GLN A 112 -9.89 16.71 3.15
C GLN A 112 -11.38 16.93 2.88
N LYS A 113 -11.72 17.76 1.89
CA LYS A 113 -13.11 18.06 1.53
C LYS A 113 -13.76 16.97 0.68
N PHE A 114 -12.99 16.39 -0.25
CA PHE A 114 -13.54 15.49 -1.28
C PHE A 114 -13.06 14.04 -1.15
N ASN A 115 -12.08 13.74 -0.29
CA ASN A 115 -11.51 12.41 -0.08
C ASN A 115 -11.04 11.74 -1.38
N LYS A 116 -10.45 12.54 -2.28
CA LYS A 116 -9.91 12.13 -3.58
C LYS A 116 -8.44 12.48 -3.70
N ASP A 117 -7.74 11.78 -4.58
CA ASP A 117 -6.34 12.03 -4.89
C ASP A 117 -6.17 13.44 -5.49
N VAL A 118 -5.00 14.03 -5.30
CA VAL A 118 -4.60 15.33 -5.85
C VAL A 118 -3.12 15.30 -6.20
N VAL A 119 -2.76 15.90 -7.32
CA VAL A 119 -1.39 15.90 -7.84
C VAL A 119 -0.83 17.32 -7.82
N ILE A 120 0.35 17.49 -7.22
CA ILE A 120 1.17 18.69 -7.33
C ILE A 120 2.33 18.36 -8.28
N ASP A 121 2.36 19.02 -9.43
CA ASP A 121 3.48 18.97 -10.37
C ASP A 121 4.39 20.16 -10.13
N MET A 122 5.44 19.95 -9.32
CA MET A 122 6.41 20.98 -8.97
C MET A 122 7.51 21.02 -10.03
N ILE A 123 7.40 21.98 -10.94
CA ILE A 123 8.33 22.16 -12.06
C ILE A 123 9.60 22.82 -11.54
N CYS A 124 10.70 22.09 -11.54
CA CYS A 124 12.00 22.53 -11.04
C CYS A 124 13.12 22.13 -12.01
N TYR A 125 14.36 22.07 -11.54
CA TYR A 125 15.52 21.62 -12.30
C TYR A 125 16.45 20.79 -11.42
N ARG A 126 17.32 19.98 -12.04
CA ARG A 126 18.38 19.23 -11.36
C ARG A 126 19.69 19.99 -11.49
N ARG A 127 20.26 20.46 -10.36
CA ARG A 127 21.46 21.32 -10.36
C ARG A 127 22.70 20.60 -10.93
N PHE A 128 22.88 19.33 -10.59
CA PHE A 128 24.00 18.49 -10.99
C PHE A 128 23.55 17.35 -11.92
N GLY A 129 24.45 16.40 -12.22
CA GLY A 129 24.13 15.15 -12.94
C GLY A 129 23.09 14.28 -12.22
N HIS A 130 22.80 13.09 -12.76
CA HIS A 130 21.84 12.20 -12.09
C HIS A 130 22.32 11.77 -10.69
N ASN A 131 23.63 11.62 -10.58
CA ASN A 131 24.39 11.68 -9.34
C ASN A 131 25.43 12.80 -9.45
N GLU A 132 26.06 13.18 -8.33
CA GLU A 132 26.98 14.33 -8.27
C GLU A 132 28.28 14.14 -9.04
N GLY A 133 28.65 12.89 -9.36
CA GLY A 133 29.84 12.56 -10.16
C GLY A 133 29.60 12.46 -11.66
N ASP A 134 28.34 12.53 -12.10
CA ASP A 134 27.95 12.38 -13.50
C ASP A 134 28.00 13.74 -14.23
N GLU A 135 28.45 13.75 -15.49
CA GLU A 135 28.53 14.97 -16.32
C GLU A 135 27.32 15.05 -17.27
N PRO A 136 26.28 15.83 -16.92
CA PRO A 136 25.04 15.84 -17.68
C PRO A 136 25.14 16.61 -19.00
N SER A 137 26.17 17.44 -19.19
CA SER A 137 26.35 18.22 -20.42
C SER A 137 26.64 17.34 -21.63
N PHE A 138 27.03 16.08 -21.43
CA PHE A 138 27.21 15.11 -22.52
C PHE A 138 25.91 14.82 -23.28
N THR A 139 24.75 14.96 -22.63
CA THR A 139 23.46 14.66 -23.25
C THR A 139 22.46 15.83 -23.18
N GLN A 140 22.61 16.76 -22.22
CA GLN A 140 21.74 17.95 -22.07
C GLN A 140 22.52 19.28 -22.01
N PRO A 141 23.39 19.60 -22.99
CA PRO A 141 24.30 20.75 -22.92
C PRO A 141 23.56 22.10 -22.80
N LEU A 142 22.47 22.30 -23.54
CA LEU A 142 21.74 23.58 -23.53
C LEU A 142 20.95 23.80 -22.23
N MET A 143 20.35 22.74 -21.68
CA MET A 143 19.65 22.80 -20.40
C MET A 143 20.63 23.16 -19.29
N TYR A 144 21.77 22.47 -19.23
CA TYR A 144 22.76 22.70 -18.18
C TYR A 144 23.52 24.02 -18.35
N LYS A 145 23.69 24.53 -19.58
CA LYS A 145 24.17 25.90 -19.80
C LYS A 145 23.26 26.92 -19.12
N LYS A 146 21.93 26.77 -19.25
CA LYS A 146 20.96 27.65 -18.56
C LYS A 146 20.99 27.44 -17.04
N ILE A 147 20.97 26.19 -16.56
CA ILE A 147 20.99 25.89 -15.12
C ILE A 147 22.24 26.48 -14.45
N ARG A 148 23.43 26.36 -15.05
CA ARG A 148 24.68 26.92 -14.51
C ARG A 148 24.65 28.45 -14.39
N GLN A 149 23.88 29.14 -15.23
CA GLN A 149 23.71 30.60 -15.19
C GLN A 149 22.56 31.05 -14.28
N HIS A 150 21.69 30.13 -13.87
CA HIS A 150 20.52 30.43 -13.06
C HIS A 150 20.83 30.40 -11.55
N PRO A 151 20.50 31.46 -10.77
CA PRO A 151 20.65 31.46 -9.32
C PRO A 151 19.91 30.27 -8.67
N THR A 152 20.36 29.86 -7.49
CA THR A 152 19.66 28.80 -6.73
C THR A 152 18.30 29.31 -6.26
N THR A 153 17.33 28.41 -6.12
CA THR A 153 15.99 28.75 -5.59
C THR A 153 16.08 29.47 -4.24
N LEU A 154 17.02 29.08 -3.37
CA LEU A 154 17.31 29.77 -2.12
C LEU A 154 17.71 31.24 -2.35
N ASN A 155 18.60 31.51 -3.30
CA ASN A 155 19.02 32.88 -3.61
C ASN A 155 17.92 33.68 -4.32
N VAL A 156 17.14 33.06 -5.20
CA VAL A 156 15.98 33.70 -5.85
C VAL A 156 15.01 34.20 -4.79
N TYR A 157 14.60 33.33 -3.87
CA TYR A 157 13.64 33.68 -2.84
C TYR A 157 14.23 34.61 -1.76
N GLY A 158 15.47 34.36 -1.32
CA GLY A 158 16.16 35.25 -0.38
C GLY A 158 16.28 36.68 -0.92
N ASN A 159 16.68 36.84 -2.19
CA ASN A 159 16.76 38.16 -2.83
C ASN A 159 15.40 38.85 -2.95
N LYS A 160 14.32 38.09 -3.21
CA LYS A 160 12.95 38.62 -3.20
C LYS A 160 12.62 39.21 -1.82
N LEU A 161 12.80 38.44 -0.75
CA LEU A 161 12.49 38.88 0.62
C LEU A 161 13.34 40.09 1.05
N ILE A 162 14.61 40.14 0.64
CA ILE A 162 15.48 41.31 0.88
C ILE A 162 14.97 42.54 0.15
N LYS A 163 14.59 42.39 -1.13
CA LYS A 163 14.02 43.49 -1.93
C LYS A 163 12.69 43.99 -1.35
N GLU A 164 11.90 43.10 -0.76
CA GLU A 164 10.64 43.41 -0.08
C GLU A 164 10.84 43.92 1.36
N ASN A 165 12.10 44.03 1.83
CA ASN A 165 12.47 44.43 3.19
C ASN A 165 11.86 43.55 4.29
N VAL A 166 11.55 42.29 3.99
CA VAL A 166 11.08 41.30 4.98
C VAL A 166 12.24 40.79 5.85
N ILE A 167 13.43 40.67 5.25
CA ILE A 167 14.68 40.35 5.91
C ILE A 167 15.79 41.26 5.35
N THR A 168 16.88 41.41 6.09
CA THR A 168 18.10 42.09 5.64
C THR A 168 19.08 41.11 4.99
N GLN A 169 20.05 41.64 4.24
CA GLN A 169 21.15 40.84 3.68
C GLN A 169 21.97 40.16 4.80
N GLU A 170 22.22 40.86 5.91
CA GLU A 170 22.95 40.33 7.07
C GLU A 170 22.21 39.15 7.72
N GLU A 171 20.89 39.25 7.88
CA GLU A 171 20.06 38.16 8.41
C GLU A 171 20.08 36.94 7.48
N PHE A 172 19.98 37.14 6.16
CA PHE A 172 20.04 36.05 5.19
C PHE A 172 21.39 35.30 5.23
N ASP A 173 22.50 36.04 5.31
CA ASP A 173 23.84 35.45 5.41
C ASP A 173 24.06 34.75 6.77
N LYS A 174 23.52 35.33 7.85
CA LYS A 174 23.53 34.71 9.17
C LYS A 174 22.76 33.38 9.18
N MET A 175 21.55 33.31 8.63
CA MET A 175 20.78 32.06 8.54
C MET A 175 21.53 30.95 7.80
N LYS A 176 22.19 31.28 6.68
CA LYS A 176 23.03 30.31 5.95
C LYS A 176 24.19 29.80 6.79
N LYS A 177 24.88 30.71 7.50
CA LYS A 177 26.00 30.36 8.38
C LYS A 177 25.55 29.49 9.56
N GLU A 178 24.44 29.83 10.18
CA GLU A 178 23.87 29.05 11.29
C GLU A 178 23.49 27.64 10.84
N PHE A 179 22.82 27.49 9.70
CA PHE A 179 22.49 26.17 9.17
C PHE A 179 23.74 25.34 8.83
N LYS A 180 24.77 25.97 8.25
CA LYS A 180 26.05 25.29 8.00
C LYS A 180 26.73 24.85 9.31
N ASN A 181 26.79 25.73 10.30
CA ASN A 181 27.36 25.42 11.62
C ASN A 181 26.62 24.25 12.28
N LEU A 182 25.29 24.21 12.17
CA LEU A 182 24.48 23.10 12.65
C LEU A 182 24.92 21.79 11.99
N LEU A 183 25.05 21.75 10.65
CA LEU A 183 25.50 20.54 9.95
C LEU A 183 26.93 20.13 10.35
N ASP A 184 27.84 21.10 10.50
CA ASP A 184 29.22 20.86 10.93
C ASP A 184 29.28 20.30 12.37
N GLU A 185 28.40 20.77 13.26
CA GLU A 185 28.25 20.24 14.62
C GLU A 185 27.71 18.82 14.61
N GLN A 186 26.63 18.56 13.86
CA GLN A 186 26.05 17.22 13.75
C GLN A 186 27.06 16.22 13.17
N PHE A 187 27.88 16.62 12.20
CA PHE A 187 28.95 15.77 11.66
C PHE A 187 30.02 15.43 12.71
N LYS A 188 30.39 16.39 13.57
CA LYS A 188 31.32 16.15 14.68
C LYS A 188 30.76 15.18 15.70
N THR A 189 29.49 15.35 16.09
CA THR A 189 28.83 14.52 17.12
C THR A 189 28.33 13.17 16.60
N ALA A 190 28.27 12.98 15.28
CA ALA A 190 27.80 11.72 14.67
C ALA A 190 28.60 10.49 15.09
N LYS A 191 29.88 10.64 15.48
CA LYS A 191 30.73 9.55 15.96
C LYS A 191 30.24 8.92 17.27
N ASP A 192 29.58 9.71 18.10
CA ASP A 192 29.08 9.29 19.41
C ASP A 192 27.61 8.80 19.34
N TYR A 193 26.95 9.04 18.21
CA TYR A 193 25.58 8.64 18.00
C TYR A 193 25.47 7.12 17.80
N LYS A 194 24.68 6.46 18.65
CA LYS A 194 24.32 5.05 18.50
C LYS A 194 22.93 4.95 17.87
N PRO A 195 22.80 4.39 16.66
CA PRO A 195 21.50 4.19 16.04
C PRO A 195 20.62 3.28 16.87
N LYS A 196 19.36 3.68 17.08
CA LYS A 196 18.33 2.82 17.68
C LYS A 196 17.56 2.11 16.57
N ILE A 197 17.31 0.81 16.76
CA ILE A 197 16.44 0.03 15.86
C ILE A 197 15.02 0.06 16.46
N GLU A 198 14.23 1.06 16.08
CA GLU A 198 12.91 1.34 16.67
C GLU A 198 11.78 0.45 16.11
N TRP A 199 12.08 -0.50 15.21
CA TRP A 199 11.02 -1.19 14.45
C TRP A 199 10.26 -2.29 15.21
N TYR A 200 10.80 -2.80 16.31
CA TYR A 200 10.08 -3.68 17.24
C TYR A 200 9.50 -2.89 18.43
N GLU A 201 9.18 -1.62 18.23
CA GLU A 201 8.49 -0.79 19.22
C GLU A 201 6.98 -0.69 18.90
N GLY A 202 6.20 -0.05 19.78
CA GLY A 202 4.76 0.12 19.59
C GLY A 202 4.01 -1.21 19.44
N THR A 203 3.19 -1.37 18.39
CA THR A 203 2.36 -2.56 18.17
C THR A 203 3.18 -3.85 18.02
N TRP A 204 4.44 -3.74 17.58
CA TRP A 204 5.38 -4.84 17.36
C TRP A 204 6.21 -5.23 18.58
N SER A 205 6.15 -4.47 19.68
CA SER A 205 6.88 -4.74 20.94
C SER A 205 6.64 -6.11 21.57
N ARG A 206 5.55 -6.78 21.18
CA ARG A 206 5.20 -8.14 21.60
C ARG A 206 6.03 -9.21 20.88
N TYR A 207 6.71 -8.87 19.79
CA TYR A 207 7.51 -9.77 18.97
C TYR A 207 8.99 -9.45 19.14
N LYS A 208 9.76 -10.46 19.53
CA LYS A 208 11.22 -10.38 19.65
C LYS A 208 11.81 -11.60 18.93
N PRO A 209 12.06 -11.52 17.63
CA PRO A 209 12.69 -12.62 16.92
C PRO A 209 14.10 -12.82 17.47
N GLU A 210 14.40 -14.06 17.86
CA GLU A 210 15.71 -14.46 18.34
C GLU A 210 16.19 -15.62 17.49
N LYS A 211 17.31 -15.43 16.80
CA LYS A 211 17.88 -16.41 15.88
C LYS A 211 18.08 -17.75 16.59
N GLY A 212 17.55 -18.83 16.00
CA GLY A 212 17.68 -20.19 16.54
C GLY A 212 16.72 -20.51 17.69
N LYS A 213 15.79 -19.62 18.03
CA LYS A 213 14.72 -19.87 19.01
C LYS A 213 13.35 -20.05 18.37
N ASP A 214 13.32 -20.41 17.10
CA ASP A 214 12.08 -20.71 16.38
C ASP A 214 11.34 -21.87 17.06
N LYS A 215 10.09 -21.65 17.40
CA LYS A 215 9.23 -22.64 18.04
C LYS A 215 8.00 -22.88 17.19
N ARG A 216 7.63 -24.15 17.03
CA ARG A 216 6.34 -24.50 16.45
C ARG A 216 5.23 -23.94 17.34
N GLY A 217 4.38 -23.09 16.78
CA GLY A 217 3.21 -22.56 17.48
C GLY A 217 2.24 -23.68 17.87
N LYS A 218 1.54 -23.51 19.00
CA LYS A 218 0.42 -24.35 19.39
C LYS A 218 -0.85 -23.83 18.69
N SER A 219 -1.16 -24.36 17.52
CA SER A 219 -2.29 -23.91 16.68
C SER A 219 -3.58 -24.72 16.84
N GLY A 220 -3.60 -25.68 17.78
CA GLY A 220 -4.80 -26.49 18.04
C GLY A 220 -5.90 -25.67 18.71
N VAL A 221 -7.15 -25.89 18.29
CA VAL A 221 -8.34 -25.23 18.83
C VAL A 221 -9.24 -26.27 19.48
N ASP A 222 -9.90 -25.91 20.58
CA ASP A 222 -10.89 -26.77 21.23
C ASP A 222 -12.01 -27.18 20.25
N LEU A 223 -12.33 -28.47 20.23
CA LEU A 223 -13.27 -29.04 19.27
C LEU A 223 -14.67 -28.46 19.40
N ASN A 224 -15.12 -28.17 20.62
CA ASN A 224 -16.45 -27.58 20.84
C ASN A 224 -16.51 -26.15 20.30
N LYS A 225 -15.41 -25.39 20.37
CA LYS A 225 -15.33 -24.08 19.71
C LYS A 225 -15.46 -24.21 18.19
N LEU A 226 -14.75 -25.15 17.57
CA LEU A 226 -14.83 -25.39 16.12
C LEU A 226 -16.25 -25.78 15.67
N ILE A 227 -16.94 -26.62 16.44
CA ILE A 227 -18.33 -27.00 16.16
C ILE A 227 -19.25 -25.77 16.23
N LYS A 228 -19.14 -24.94 17.28
CA LYS A 228 -19.93 -23.71 17.42
C LYS A 228 -19.68 -22.71 16.29
N ILE A 229 -18.42 -22.54 15.89
CA ILE A 229 -18.05 -21.71 14.74
C ILE A 229 -18.72 -22.25 13.47
N SER A 230 -18.59 -23.55 13.19
CA SER A 230 -19.21 -24.20 12.04
C SER A 230 -20.73 -23.99 11.99
N GLU A 231 -21.41 -24.14 13.14
CA GLU A 231 -22.85 -23.90 13.24
C GLU A 231 -23.22 -22.47 12.84
N LYS A 232 -22.44 -21.46 13.28
CA LYS A 232 -22.70 -20.06 12.97
C LYS A 232 -22.44 -19.72 11.51
N ILE A 233 -21.32 -20.15 10.96
CA ILE A 233 -20.92 -19.76 9.60
C ILE A 233 -21.68 -20.53 8.51
N ASN A 234 -22.27 -21.69 8.83
CA ASN A 234 -23.03 -22.49 7.87
C ASN A 234 -24.56 -22.39 8.06
N ASN A 235 -25.05 -21.77 9.14
CA ASN A 235 -26.48 -21.55 9.36
C ASN A 235 -26.86 -20.10 9.02
N ILE A 236 -27.35 -19.90 7.80
CA ILE A 236 -27.63 -18.58 7.25
C ILE A 236 -29.09 -18.19 7.52
N PRO A 237 -29.38 -16.94 7.93
CA PRO A 237 -30.75 -16.48 8.13
C PRO A 237 -31.60 -16.67 6.86
N PRO A 238 -32.87 -17.11 6.98
CA PRO A 238 -33.77 -17.30 5.84
C PRO A 238 -33.93 -16.06 4.96
N GLU A 239 -33.82 -14.87 5.55
CA GLU A 239 -33.90 -13.57 4.88
C GLU A 239 -32.85 -13.41 3.77
N ILE A 240 -31.72 -14.10 3.91
CA ILE A 240 -30.65 -14.14 2.92
C ILE A 240 -30.99 -15.26 1.92
N ASN A 241 -31.76 -14.93 0.89
CA ASN A 241 -32.19 -15.88 -0.13
C ASN A 241 -30.99 -16.39 -0.94
N LEU A 242 -30.39 -17.51 -0.51
CA LEU A 242 -29.22 -18.09 -1.17
C LEU A 242 -29.58 -18.87 -2.43
N HIS A 243 -28.64 -18.93 -3.36
CA HIS A 243 -28.70 -19.91 -4.44
C HIS A 243 -28.73 -21.34 -3.85
N LYS A 244 -29.64 -22.19 -4.34
CA LYS A 244 -29.92 -23.53 -3.77
C LYS A 244 -28.66 -24.40 -3.63
N THR A 245 -27.74 -24.34 -4.60
CA THR A 245 -26.47 -25.09 -4.56
C THR A 245 -25.57 -24.63 -3.40
N ILE A 246 -25.54 -23.33 -3.09
CA ILE A 246 -24.74 -22.80 -1.98
C ILE A 246 -25.31 -23.27 -0.64
N GLY A 247 -26.64 -23.26 -0.49
CA GLY A 247 -27.29 -23.82 0.69
C GLY A 247 -26.91 -25.30 0.93
N LYS A 248 -26.88 -26.11 -0.14
CA LYS A 248 -26.43 -27.51 -0.06
C LYS A 248 -24.96 -27.63 0.36
N ILE A 249 -24.08 -26.79 -0.17
CA ILE A 249 -22.65 -26.77 0.21
C ILE A 249 -22.51 -26.47 1.70
N LEU A 250 -23.16 -25.42 2.21
CA LEU A 250 -23.07 -25.04 3.63
C LEU A 250 -23.61 -26.14 4.56
N ASP A 251 -24.72 -26.80 4.18
CA ASP A 251 -25.26 -27.94 4.94
C ASP A 251 -24.28 -29.13 4.98
N LEU A 252 -23.61 -29.44 3.85
CA LEU A 252 -22.58 -30.47 3.81
C LEU A 252 -21.39 -30.14 4.71
N ARG A 253 -20.92 -28.89 4.72
CA ARG A 253 -19.85 -28.42 5.62
C ARG A 253 -20.23 -28.53 7.08
N LYS A 254 -21.45 -28.13 7.44
CA LYS A 254 -21.97 -28.28 8.80
C LYS A 254 -21.96 -29.75 9.22
N LYS A 255 -22.46 -30.64 8.36
CA LYS A 255 -22.52 -32.09 8.62
C LYS A 255 -21.13 -32.71 8.75
N SER A 256 -20.15 -32.34 7.92
CA SER A 256 -18.79 -32.90 7.98
C SER A 256 -18.08 -32.55 9.28
N VAL A 257 -18.23 -31.31 9.76
CA VAL A 257 -17.68 -30.88 11.05
C VAL A 257 -18.35 -31.61 12.22
N LEU A 258 -19.67 -31.73 12.22
CA LEU A 258 -20.40 -32.47 13.25
C LEU A 258 -20.01 -33.96 13.30
N LYS A 259 -19.81 -34.58 12.13
CA LYS A 259 -19.34 -35.97 12.00
C LYS A 259 -17.84 -36.13 12.24
N LYS A 260 -17.08 -35.03 12.34
CA LYS A 260 -15.62 -35.00 12.51
C LYS A 260 -14.88 -35.80 11.43
N LYS A 261 -15.44 -35.88 10.22
CA LYS A 261 -14.93 -36.69 9.12
C LYS A 261 -15.26 -36.03 7.78
N GLY A 262 -14.33 -36.10 6.84
CA GLY A 262 -14.50 -35.54 5.49
C GLY A 262 -14.52 -34.00 5.49
N ILE A 263 -13.68 -33.39 6.32
CA ILE A 263 -13.49 -31.93 6.32
C ILE A 263 -12.66 -31.58 5.09
N ASP A 264 -13.24 -30.82 4.16
CA ASP A 264 -12.57 -30.33 2.96
C ASP A 264 -11.73 -29.08 3.25
N TRP A 265 -10.97 -28.63 2.25
CA TRP A 265 -10.06 -27.48 2.38
C TRP A 265 -10.80 -26.18 2.74
N GLY A 266 -11.92 -25.89 2.04
CA GLY A 266 -12.71 -24.70 2.29
C GLY A 266 -13.34 -24.66 3.68
N THR A 267 -13.74 -25.83 4.22
CA THR A 267 -14.24 -25.91 5.60
C THR A 267 -13.12 -25.69 6.61
N ALA A 268 -11.96 -26.34 6.42
CA ALA A 268 -10.82 -26.17 7.32
C ALA A 268 -10.33 -24.71 7.36
N GLU A 269 -10.25 -24.06 6.20
CA GLU A 269 -9.90 -22.63 6.06
C GLU A 269 -10.90 -21.74 6.82
N ALA A 270 -12.21 -21.93 6.59
CA ALA A 270 -13.23 -21.12 7.26
C ALA A 270 -13.23 -21.31 8.78
N LEU A 271 -12.93 -22.52 9.26
CA LEU A 271 -12.77 -22.80 10.69
C LEU A 271 -11.53 -22.10 11.28
N ALA A 272 -10.41 -22.11 10.56
CA ALA A 272 -9.19 -21.43 10.99
C ALA A 272 -9.38 -19.91 11.06
N PHE A 273 -10.05 -19.31 10.06
CA PHE A 273 -10.40 -17.89 10.11
C PHE A 273 -11.36 -17.60 11.26
N GLY A 274 -12.41 -18.40 11.41
CA GLY A 274 -13.38 -18.25 12.50
C GLY A 274 -12.74 -18.33 13.89
N SER A 275 -11.79 -19.24 14.11
CA SER A 275 -11.10 -19.35 15.40
C SER A 275 -10.21 -18.15 15.69
N LEU A 276 -9.48 -17.64 14.69
CA LEU A 276 -8.66 -16.43 14.84
C LEU A 276 -9.51 -15.21 15.19
N LEU A 277 -10.66 -15.04 14.53
CA LEU A 277 -11.58 -13.93 14.78
C LEU A 277 -12.13 -13.97 16.21
N GLU A 278 -12.49 -15.15 16.71
CA GLU A 278 -12.94 -15.37 18.10
C GLU A 278 -11.83 -15.16 19.14
N GLU A 279 -10.58 -15.42 18.77
CA GLU A 279 -9.40 -15.24 19.62
C GLU A 279 -8.87 -13.80 19.65
N GLY A 280 -9.42 -12.92 18.81
CA GLY A 280 -9.06 -11.50 18.81
C GLY A 280 -8.13 -11.06 17.69
N TYR A 281 -7.91 -11.91 16.67
CA TYR A 281 -7.07 -11.64 15.51
C TYR A 281 -7.94 -11.32 14.29
N PRO A 282 -7.89 -10.09 13.73
CA PRO A 282 -8.55 -9.79 12.47
C PRO A 282 -7.97 -10.60 11.32
N VAL A 283 -8.79 -10.86 10.30
CA VAL A 283 -8.37 -11.58 9.09
C VAL A 283 -8.75 -10.77 7.87
N ARG A 284 -7.78 -10.50 7.00
CA ARG A 284 -7.96 -9.79 5.73
C ARG A 284 -7.54 -10.72 4.60
N LEU A 285 -8.46 -11.02 3.69
CA LEU A 285 -8.24 -11.88 2.53
C LEU A 285 -8.48 -11.07 1.26
N VAL A 286 -7.44 -10.90 0.46
CA VAL A 286 -7.49 -10.06 -0.75
C VAL A 286 -7.00 -10.84 -1.95
N GLY A 287 -7.72 -10.74 -3.05
CA GLY A 287 -7.35 -11.37 -4.31
C GLY A 287 -8.50 -11.31 -5.29
N GLN A 288 -8.23 -11.68 -6.54
CA GLN A 288 -9.25 -11.69 -7.59
C GLN A 288 -10.25 -12.81 -7.27
N ASP A 289 -11.53 -12.43 -7.14
CA ASP A 289 -12.64 -13.35 -6.81
C ASP A 289 -12.50 -14.13 -5.49
N SER A 290 -11.60 -13.73 -4.59
CA SER A 290 -11.30 -14.47 -3.35
C SER A 290 -12.50 -14.67 -2.42
N GLY A 291 -13.54 -13.82 -2.48
CA GLY A 291 -14.76 -13.97 -1.70
C GLY A 291 -15.57 -15.21 -2.07
N ARG A 292 -15.66 -15.54 -3.37
CA ARG A 292 -16.21 -16.81 -3.86
C ARG A 292 -15.16 -17.92 -3.80
N GLY A 293 -13.91 -17.55 -4.11
CA GLY A 293 -12.83 -18.43 -4.49
C GLY A 293 -12.86 -18.72 -5.99
N THR A 294 -11.69 -18.69 -6.65
CA THR A 294 -11.52 -19.01 -8.08
C THR A 294 -12.22 -20.30 -8.45
N PHE A 295 -12.02 -21.35 -7.65
CA PHE A 295 -12.54 -22.71 -7.84
C PHE A 295 -13.95 -22.91 -7.24
N SER A 296 -14.66 -21.82 -6.92
CA SER A 296 -15.97 -21.85 -6.27
C SER A 296 -15.97 -22.67 -4.97
N GLN A 297 -14.87 -22.64 -4.24
CA GLN A 297 -14.62 -23.49 -3.09
C GLN A 297 -14.76 -22.76 -1.75
N ARG A 298 -14.79 -21.43 -1.71
CA ARG A 298 -14.72 -20.68 -0.44
C ARG A 298 -16.08 -20.21 0.03
N HIS A 299 -16.77 -19.41 -0.79
CA HIS A 299 -18.07 -18.79 -0.45
C HIS A 299 -18.07 -18.05 0.90
N SER A 300 -16.99 -17.32 1.20
CA SER A 300 -16.92 -16.47 2.39
C SER A 300 -17.77 -15.21 2.27
N VAL A 301 -18.17 -14.88 1.03
CA VAL A 301 -19.12 -13.84 0.67
C VAL A 301 -20.33 -14.48 -0.01
N LEU A 302 -21.51 -14.30 0.59
CA LEU A 302 -22.79 -14.77 0.05
C LEU A 302 -23.57 -13.60 -0.55
N ARG A 303 -24.33 -13.90 -1.61
CA ARG A 303 -25.20 -12.93 -2.31
C ARG A 303 -26.65 -13.38 -2.22
N ASN A 304 -27.49 -12.49 -1.70
CA ASN A 304 -28.94 -12.66 -1.74
C ASN A 304 -29.41 -12.58 -3.20
N GLN A 305 -30.15 -13.60 -3.65
CA GLN A 305 -30.61 -13.73 -5.04
C GLN A 305 -31.72 -12.74 -5.40
N VAL A 306 -32.33 -12.07 -4.42
CA VAL A 306 -33.42 -11.12 -4.64
C VAL A 306 -32.91 -9.70 -4.81
N ASP A 307 -32.01 -9.23 -3.94
CA ASP A 307 -31.58 -7.83 -3.88
C ASP A 307 -30.07 -7.63 -4.08
N ASN A 308 -29.32 -8.71 -4.32
CA ASN A 308 -27.86 -8.74 -4.48
C ASN A 308 -27.06 -8.24 -3.25
N SER A 309 -27.72 -8.10 -2.10
CA SER A 309 -27.07 -7.73 -0.84
C SER A 309 -26.02 -8.76 -0.44
N ARG A 310 -24.97 -8.26 0.20
CA ARG A 310 -23.78 -9.04 0.57
C ARG A 310 -23.89 -9.49 2.02
N TYR A 311 -23.74 -10.79 2.27
CA TYR A 311 -23.67 -11.38 3.61
C TYR A 311 -22.33 -12.10 3.82
N ILE A 312 -21.69 -11.90 4.97
CA ILE A 312 -20.40 -12.52 5.32
C ILE A 312 -20.61 -13.36 6.58
N PRO A 313 -20.72 -14.70 6.47
CA PRO A 313 -21.00 -15.56 7.64
C PRO A 313 -19.93 -15.46 8.73
N LEU A 314 -18.65 -15.31 8.34
CA LEU A 314 -17.53 -15.15 9.26
C LEU A 314 -17.62 -13.89 10.14
N ASN A 315 -18.45 -12.90 9.78
CA ASN A 315 -18.69 -11.70 10.59
C ASN A 315 -19.87 -11.84 11.56
N ASN A 316 -20.45 -13.04 11.70
CA ASN A 316 -21.67 -13.32 12.47
C ASN A 316 -21.53 -14.54 13.41
N ILE A 317 -20.33 -14.79 13.93
CA ILE A 317 -20.02 -15.87 14.89
C ILE A 317 -20.42 -15.46 16.31
N SER A 318 -19.96 -14.30 16.77
CA SER A 318 -20.27 -13.74 18.10
C SER A 318 -20.17 -12.21 18.14
N ASN A 319 -20.58 -11.59 19.26
CA ASN A 319 -20.47 -10.13 19.43
C ASN A 319 -19.05 -9.65 19.76
N LYS A 320 -18.15 -10.55 20.19
CA LYS A 320 -16.80 -10.21 20.66
C LYS A 320 -15.71 -10.46 19.61
N GLN A 321 -16.06 -11.09 18.49
CA GLN A 321 -15.12 -11.43 17.45
C GLN A 321 -14.48 -10.18 16.81
N LYS A 322 -13.35 -10.38 16.15
CA LYS A 322 -12.81 -9.41 15.19
C LYS A 322 -13.47 -9.53 13.83
N ASN A 323 -13.11 -8.59 12.95
CA ASN A 323 -13.66 -8.47 11.61
C ASN A 323 -12.87 -9.32 10.61
N PHE A 324 -13.60 -10.06 9.79
CA PHE A 324 -13.12 -10.64 8.54
C PHE A 324 -13.37 -9.67 7.40
N GLU A 325 -12.32 -9.29 6.69
CA GLU A 325 -12.37 -8.41 5.52
C GLU A 325 -12.01 -9.17 4.25
N PRO A 326 -13.00 -9.80 3.57
CA PRO A 326 -12.81 -10.32 2.23
C PRO A 326 -12.88 -9.17 1.22
N VAL A 327 -11.85 -9.03 0.39
CA VAL A 327 -11.74 -8.04 -0.67
C VAL A 327 -11.50 -8.75 -1.99
N ASP A 328 -12.51 -8.72 -2.86
CA ASP A 328 -12.33 -9.06 -4.26
C ASP A 328 -11.54 -7.90 -4.90
N SER A 329 -10.26 -8.11 -5.20
CA SER A 329 -9.40 -7.09 -5.78
C SER A 329 -9.77 -6.83 -7.24
N PHE A 330 -9.41 -5.65 -7.75
CA PHE A 330 -9.36 -5.47 -9.21
C PHE A 330 -8.23 -6.30 -9.82
N LEU A 331 -8.20 -6.38 -11.16
CA LEU A 331 -7.23 -7.16 -11.92
C LEU A 331 -5.85 -6.49 -11.92
N SER A 332 -5.11 -6.66 -10.82
CA SER A 332 -3.74 -6.21 -10.63
C SER A 332 -3.08 -7.10 -9.58
N GLU A 333 -1.87 -7.58 -9.87
CA GLU A 333 -1.03 -8.31 -8.93
C GLU A 333 -0.03 -7.36 -8.27
N LEU A 334 0.63 -6.51 -9.07
CA LEU A 334 1.77 -5.69 -8.63
C LEU A 334 1.36 -4.70 -7.53
N ALA A 335 0.38 -3.83 -7.82
CA ALA A 335 -0.04 -2.83 -6.85
C ALA A 335 -0.82 -3.44 -5.67
N VAL A 336 -1.63 -4.48 -5.91
CA VAL A 336 -2.40 -5.16 -4.84
C VAL A 336 -1.47 -5.87 -3.87
N LEU A 337 -0.50 -6.68 -4.33
CA LEU A 337 0.44 -7.35 -3.44
C LEU A 337 1.32 -6.34 -2.68
N GLY A 338 1.73 -5.25 -3.34
CA GLY A 338 2.44 -4.15 -2.67
C GLY A 338 1.59 -3.43 -1.61
N PHE A 339 0.27 -3.33 -1.84
CA PHE A 339 -0.67 -2.82 -0.86
C PHE A 339 -0.79 -3.75 0.34
N GLU A 340 -1.01 -5.04 0.13
CA GLU A 340 -1.16 -6.02 1.21
C GLU A 340 0.14 -6.20 2.01
N TYR A 341 1.31 -6.15 1.36
CA TYR A 341 2.59 -6.03 2.07
C TYR A 341 2.63 -4.78 2.95
N GLY A 342 2.21 -3.62 2.45
CA GLY A 342 2.14 -2.41 3.28
C GLY A 342 1.18 -2.53 4.46
N TYR A 343 0.05 -3.22 4.28
CA TYR A 343 -0.96 -3.45 5.32
C TYR A 343 -0.39 -4.33 6.44
N SER A 344 0.30 -5.42 6.10
CA SER A 344 0.85 -6.38 7.07
C SER A 344 1.91 -5.78 8.00
N LEU A 345 2.55 -4.66 7.63
CA LEU A 345 3.58 -3.99 8.45
C LEU A 345 3.01 -3.25 9.67
N VAL A 346 1.69 -3.02 9.77
CA VAL A 346 1.12 -2.13 10.79
C VAL A 346 0.73 -2.86 12.06
N GLU A 347 -0.02 -3.95 11.93
CA GLU A 347 -0.53 -4.71 13.08
C GLU A 347 -0.15 -6.18 12.94
N PRO A 348 0.81 -6.67 13.75
CA PRO A 348 1.25 -8.06 13.68
C PRO A 348 0.17 -9.06 14.11
N GLY A 349 -0.85 -8.62 14.85
CA GLY A 349 -2.00 -9.44 15.22
C GLY A 349 -3.05 -9.62 14.10
N THR A 350 -2.79 -9.17 12.87
CA THR A 350 -3.73 -9.37 11.75
C THR A 350 -3.19 -10.42 10.79
N LEU A 351 -4.00 -11.45 10.50
CA LEU A 351 -3.73 -12.35 9.41
C LEU A 351 -4.05 -11.64 8.09
N THR A 352 -3.01 -11.25 7.35
CA THR A 352 -3.13 -10.59 6.05
C THR A 352 -2.77 -11.59 4.97
N ILE A 353 -3.68 -11.83 4.04
CA ILE A 353 -3.55 -12.86 3.00
C ILE A 353 -3.77 -12.20 1.63
N TRP A 354 -2.84 -12.46 0.72
CA TRP A 354 -3.01 -12.21 -0.69
C TRP A 354 -3.14 -13.55 -1.45
N GLU A 355 -4.14 -13.66 -2.31
CA GLU A 355 -4.40 -14.85 -3.13
C GLU A 355 -4.29 -14.50 -4.61
N ALA A 356 -3.39 -15.20 -5.31
CA ALA A 356 -3.35 -15.18 -6.76
C ALA A 356 -4.49 -16.05 -7.32
N GLN A 357 -5.07 -15.68 -8.46
CA GLN A 357 -6.13 -16.48 -9.08
C GLN A 357 -5.61 -17.89 -9.45
N PHE A 358 -4.41 -17.93 -10.03
CA PHE A 358 -3.52 -19.09 -10.16
C PHE A 358 -2.11 -18.65 -9.75
N GLY A 359 -1.29 -19.55 -9.21
CA GLY A 359 0.05 -19.22 -8.72
C GLY A 359 0.97 -18.67 -9.81
N ASP A 360 0.73 -19.06 -11.06
CA ASP A 360 1.49 -18.65 -12.25
C ASP A 360 1.53 -17.12 -12.43
N PHE A 361 0.47 -16.40 -12.04
CA PHE A 361 0.33 -14.95 -12.21
C PHE A 361 1.07 -14.10 -11.17
N ALA A 362 1.60 -14.71 -10.10
CA ALA A 362 2.34 -13.97 -9.07
C ALA A 362 3.61 -13.28 -9.60
N ASN A 363 4.11 -13.72 -10.77
CA ASN A 363 5.23 -13.08 -11.47
C ASN A 363 4.94 -11.63 -11.88
N GLY A 364 3.68 -11.23 -12.07
CA GLY A 364 3.30 -9.82 -12.29
C GLY A 364 3.71 -8.92 -11.12
N ALA A 365 3.80 -9.48 -9.91
CA ALA A 365 4.22 -8.80 -8.70
C ALA A 365 5.66 -9.12 -8.26
N GLN A 366 6.51 -9.62 -9.17
CA GLN A 366 7.87 -10.09 -8.83
C GLN A 366 8.71 -9.04 -8.10
N VAL A 367 8.59 -7.76 -8.48
CA VAL A 367 9.31 -6.66 -7.80
C VAL A 367 8.94 -6.58 -6.32
N ILE A 368 7.68 -6.84 -5.97
CA ILE A 368 7.23 -6.87 -4.56
C ILE A 368 7.78 -8.09 -3.84
N ILE A 369 7.78 -9.25 -4.50
CA ILE A 369 8.32 -10.49 -3.93
C ILE A 369 9.81 -10.32 -3.63
N ASP A 370 10.61 -9.93 -4.62
CA ASP A 370 12.06 -9.84 -4.52
C ASP A 370 12.48 -8.74 -3.54
N GLN A 371 11.91 -7.54 -3.70
CA GLN A 371 12.41 -6.35 -3.04
C GLN A 371 11.73 -6.04 -1.72
N PHE A 372 10.64 -6.71 -1.37
CA PHE A 372 9.94 -6.44 -0.12
C PHE A 372 9.67 -7.69 0.70
N ILE A 373 9.03 -8.71 0.12
CA ILE A 373 8.63 -9.90 0.86
C ILE A 373 9.85 -10.75 1.23
N ALA A 374 10.70 -11.09 0.25
CA ALA A 374 11.84 -11.97 0.46
C ALA A 374 13.01 -11.29 1.20
N SER A 375 13.15 -9.96 1.06
CA SER A 375 14.36 -9.24 1.52
C SER A 375 14.09 -8.11 2.52
N GLY A 376 12.83 -7.77 2.82
CA GLY A 376 12.49 -6.62 3.65
C GLY A 376 12.98 -6.71 5.09
N GLU A 377 12.95 -7.90 5.70
CA GLU A 377 13.48 -8.11 7.06
C GLU A 377 14.99 -7.88 7.08
N ARG A 378 15.73 -8.43 6.11
CA ARG A 378 17.19 -8.30 6.08
C ARG A 378 17.63 -6.87 5.75
N LYS A 379 16.96 -6.19 4.82
CA LYS A 379 17.34 -4.85 4.37
C LYS A 379 16.94 -3.75 5.35
N TRP A 380 15.79 -3.90 6.01
CA TRP A 380 15.16 -2.81 6.75
C TRP A 380 14.68 -3.21 8.15
N SER A 381 14.96 -4.44 8.60
CA SER A 381 14.45 -4.98 9.86
C SER A 381 12.92 -4.92 9.94
N ARG A 382 12.25 -5.16 8.80
CA ARG A 382 10.79 -5.18 8.67
C ARG A 382 10.25 -6.60 8.68
N ALA A 383 9.58 -6.97 9.79
CA ALA A 383 8.80 -8.19 9.85
C ALA A 383 7.45 -8.01 9.13
N SER A 384 6.97 -9.08 8.50
CA SER A 384 5.68 -9.16 7.82
C SER A 384 5.09 -10.56 8.00
N GLY A 385 3.83 -10.64 8.41
CA GLY A 385 3.06 -11.89 8.49
C GLY A 385 2.20 -12.16 7.25
N LEU A 386 2.51 -11.53 6.11
CA LEU A 386 1.75 -11.69 4.87
C LEU A 386 1.81 -13.14 4.39
N VAL A 387 0.65 -13.74 4.14
CA VAL A 387 0.51 -15.06 3.52
C VAL A 387 0.19 -14.90 2.04
N MET A 388 0.94 -15.59 1.18
CA MET A 388 0.64 -15.68 -0.25
C MET A 388 0.04 -17.05 -0.56
N LEU A 389 -1.19 -17.07 -1.06
CA LEU A 389 -1.85 -18.27 -1.58
C LEU A 389 -1.63 -18.34 -3.09
N LEU A 390 -0.85 -19.34 -3.51
CA LEU A 390 -0.48 -19.57 -4.91
C LEU A 390 -1.01 -20.95 -5.34
N PRO A 391 -2.21 -21.02 -5.95
CA PRO A 391 -2.72 -22.29 -6.47
C PRO A 391 -1.70 -22.95 -7.42
N HIS A 392 -1.43 -24.23 -7.21
CA HIS A 392 -0.39 -24.98 -7.91
C HIS A 392 -0.84 -26.43 -8.11
N GLY A 393 -0.62 -26.98 -9.29
CA GLY A 393 -0.97 -28.37 -9.62
C GLY A 393 -0.94 -28.64 -11.12
N TYR A 394 -0.25 -29.71 -11.53
CA TYR A 394 -0.18 -30.14 -12.93
C TYR A 394 -1.39 -30.99 -13.31
N GLU A 395 -2.51 -30.32 -13.64
CA GLU A 395 -3.79 -30.97 -13.95
C GLU A 395 -4.15 -30.92 -15.46
N GLY A 396 -3.18 -30.59 -16.32
CA GLY A 396 -3.38 -30.53 -17.78
C GLY A 396 -4.05 -29.24 -18.28
N GLN A 397 -4.08 -28.18 -17.48
CA GLN A 397 -4.72 -26.89 -17.82
C GLN A 397 -3.80 -25.93 -18.61
N GLY A 398 -2.60 -26.37 -18.98
CA GLY A 398 -1.64 -25.59 -19.76
C GLY A 398 -0.60 -24.85 -18.90
N PRO A 399 0.35 -24.14 -19.56
CA PRO A 399 1.55 -23.60 -18.91
C PRO A 399 1.28 -22.47 -17.91
N GLU A 400 0.19 -21.71 -18.07
CA GLU A 400 -0.18 -20.58 -17.20
C GLU A 400 -1.20 -20.92 -16.11
N HIS A 401 -1.51 -22.21 -15.92
CA HIS A 401 -2.48 -22.69 -14.92
C HIS A 401 -1.98 -23.95 -14.20
N SER A 402 -0.66 -24.10 -14.04
CA SER A 402 -0.06 -25.32 -13.49
C SER A 402 0.92 -25.07 -12.35
N SER A 403 1.65 -23.95 -12.36
CA SER A 403 2.81 -23.78 -11.50
C SER A 403 2.90 -22.42 -10.82
N GLY A 404 2.74 -22.41 -9.50
CA GLY A 404 3.21 -21.33 -8.61
C GLY A 404 4.73 -21.14 -8.54
N ARG A 405 5.53 -21.82 -9.39
CA ARG A 405 7.00 -21.69 -9.51
C ARG A 405 7.78 -21.96 -8.21
N LEU A 406 7.43 -23.08 -7.55
CA LEU A 406 8.08 -23.58 -6.33
C LEU A 406 9.53 -24.02 -6.54
#